data_AF-J4K789-F1
#
_entry.id   AF-J4K789-F1
#
_cell.length_a   1.000
_cell.length_b   1.000
_cell.length_c   1.000
_cell.angle_alpha   90.00
_cell.angle_beta   90.00
_cell.angle_gamma   90.00
#
_symmetry.space_group_name_H-M   'P 1'
#
loop_
_entity.id
_entity.type
_entity.pdbx_description
1 polymer ?
#
loop_
_entity_poly.entity_id
_entity_poly.type
_entity_poly.pdbx_seq_one_letter_code
_entity_poly.pdbx_strand_id
1 'polypeptide(L)'
;MAYSKRISDIEKLYGSLGLDKDRVWHKTKALLSIYRKVVWSLHDSVDYMVADNIETYGKSLDKALSFLYDFAPIEEKKDFEDKVTYLFETKWLIDLIDKSLVRIKEYPEQGELYYNIIHNIYLKEKKIFDVDCMALVSMEKTMYYQRKKEAIYLMGIALWGYAIPDLRQEMNFATTELKIAQ
;
A
#
# COMPACT_ATOMS: atom_id res chain seq x y z
N MET A 1 27.80 -11.30 4.20
CA MET A 1 26.34 -11.20 3.89
C MET A 1 26.21 -11.10 2.38
N ALA A 2 25.64 -12.12 1.72
CA ALA A 2 25.48 -12.09 0.27
C ALA A 2 24.38 -11.10 -0.11
N TYR A 3 24.76 -10.02 -0.79
CA TYR A 3 23.86 -9.03 -1.34
C TYR A 3 23.14 -9.68 -2.54
N SER A 4 21.86 -10.03 -2.37
CA SER A 4 21.07 -10.75 -3.39
C SER A 4 20.86 -9.83 -4.60
N LYS A 5 21.17 -10.29 -5.83
CA LYS A 5 20.96 -9.53 -7.09
C LYS A 5 19.60 -8.82 -7.14
N ARG A 6 18.55 -9.46 -6.63
CA ARG A 6 17.18 -8.94 -6.51
C ARG A 6 17.06 -7.64 -5.70
N ILE A 7 17.76 -7.52 -4.58
CA ILE A 7 17.69 -6.30 -3.76
C ILE A 7 18.37 -5.14 -4.48
N SER A 8 19.44 -5.41 -5.25
CA SER A 8 20.08 -4.40 -6.09
C SER A 8 19.12 -3.86 -7.15
N ASP A 9 18.34 -4.73 -7.79
CA ASP A 9 17.41 -4.32 -8.83
C ASP A 9 16.23 -3.51 -8.25
N ILE A 10 15.72 -3.92 -7.09
CA ILE A 10 14.74 -3.12 -6.33
C ILE A 10 15.32 -1.74 -5.96
N GLU A 11 16.56 -1.68 -5.48
CA GLU A 11 17.19 -0.41 -5.12
C GLU A 11 17.40 0.52 -6.32
N LYS A 12 17.71 -0.02 -7.51
CA LYS A 12 17.72 0.76 -8.75
C LYS A 12 16.35 1.34 -9.08
N LEU A 13 15.28 0.58 -8.88
CA LEU A 13 13.91 1.07 -9.10
C LEU A 13 13.60 2.25 -8.16
N TYR A 14 13.94 2.12 -6.87
CA TYR A 14 13.83 3.23 -5.92
C TYR A 14 14.58 4.48 -6.40
N GLY A 15 15.83 4.32 -6.84
CA GLY A 15 16.63 5.42 -7.38
C GLY A 15 16.01 6.07 -8.62
N SER A 16 15.51 5.26 -9.56
CA SER A 16 14.89 5.76 -10.80
C SER A 16 13.60 6.54 -10.56
N LEU A 17 12.88 6.21 -9.48
CA LEU A 17 11.63 6.88 -9.09
C LEU A 17 11.86 8.02 -8.09
N GLY A 18 13.11 8.30 -7.70
CA GLY A 18 13.44 9.33 -6.72
C GLY A 18 12.87 9.06 -5.31
N LEU A 19 12.64 7.80 -4.98
CA LEU A 19 12.02 7.39 -3.73
C LEU A 19 13.06 7.16 -2.63
N ASP A 20 12.83 7.71 -1.44
CA ASP A 20 13.60 7.38 -0.24
C ASP A 20 13.20 5.98 0.26
N LYS A 21 14.12 5.02 0.14
CA LYS A 21 13.88 3.61 0.46
C LYS A 21 13.40 3.39 1.89
N ASP A 22 14.04 4.03 2.87
CA ASP A 22 13.73 3.77 4.28
C ASP A 22 12.42 4.45 4.67
N ARG A 23 12.20 5.70 4.25
CA ARG A 23 10.95 6.42 4.48
C ARG A 23 9.77 5.69 3.85
N VAL A 24 9.88 5.28 2.59
CA VAL A 24 8.82 4.53 1.90
C VAL A 24 8.56 3.18 2.56
N TRP A 25 9.60 2.47 2.98
CA TRP A 25 9.42 1.20 3.69
C TRP A 25 8.65 1.37 5.00
N HIS A 26 9.00 2.37 5.81
CA HIS A 26 8.31 2.66 7.05
C HIS A 26 6.84 3.04 6.82
N LYS A 27 6.56 3.91 5.84
CA LYS A 27 5.19 4.29 5.46
C LYS A 27 4.37 3.09 5.00
N THR A 28 4.93 2.27 4.11
CA THR A 28 4.29 1.08 3.57
C THR A 28 3.96 0.08 4.68
N LYS A 29 4.90 -0.16 5.58
CA LYS A 29 4.69 -1.07 6.71
C LYS A 29 3.61 -0.55 7.67
N ALA A 30 3.57 0.76 7.94
CA ALA A 30 2.53 1.37 8.76
C ALA A 30 1.15 1.18 8.12
N LEU A 31 1.02 1.49 6.83
CA LEU A 31 -0.22 1.34 6.06
C LEU A 31 -0.73 -0.11 6.06
N LEU A 32 0.14 -1.07 5.75
CA LEU A 32 -0.21 -2.50 5.76
C LEU A 32 -0.60 -3.01 7.16
N SER A 33 -0.04 -2.43 8.23
CA SER A 33 -0.31 -2.90 9.59
C SER A 33 -1.72 -2.59 10.09
N ILE A 34 -2.34 -1.53 9.55
CA ILE A 34 -3.69 -1.09 9.92
C ILE A 34 -4.77 -1.63 8.98
N TYR A 35 -4.40 -2.08 7.77
CA TYR A 35 -5.30 -2.57 6.73
C TYR A 35 -6.45 -3.44 7.26
N ARG A 36 -6.13 -4.55 7.94
CA ARG A 36 -7.15 -5.48 8.47
C ARG A 36 -8.12 -4.86 9.45
N LYS A 37 -7.61 -4.00 10.34
CA LYS A 37 -8.44 -3.37 11.36
C LYS A 37 -9.51 -2.52 10.68
N VAL A 38 -9.14 -1.81 9.61
CA VAL A 38 -10.10 -0.95 8.92
C VAL A 38 -11.02 -1.72 7.99
N VAL A 39 -10.52 -2.73 7.27
CA VAL A 39 -11.40 -3.61 6.47
C VAL A 39 -12.46 -4.26 7.36
N TRP A 40 -12.07 -4.71 8.55
CA TRP A 40 -13.01 -5.26 9.52
C TRP A 40 -14.03 -4.20 10.00
N SER A 41 -13.59 -3.00 10.36
CA SER A 41 -14.52 -1.95 10.85
C SER A 41 -15.52 -1.49 9.78
N LEU A 42 -15.15 -1.64 8.50
CA LEU A 42 -16.01 -1.32 7.36
C LEU A 42 -17.03 -2.39 7.03
N HIS A 43 -16.73 -3.66 7.31
CA HIS A 43 -17.67 -4.74 7.10
C HIS A 43 -18.92 -4.62 7.99
N ASP A 44 -18.79 -3.94 9.14
CA ASP A 44 -19.87 -3.70 10.09
C ASP A 44 -20.61 -2.36 9.84
N SER A 45 -20.15 -1.51 8.90
CA SER A 45 -20.79 -0.23 8.60
C SER A 45 -21.80 -0.35 7.46
N VAL A 46 -23.01 0.18 7.68
CA VAL A 46 -24.11 0.23 6.69
C VAL A 46 -23.70 1.04 5.44
N ASP A 47 -22.66 1.87 5.54
CA ASP A 47 -22.18 2.80 4.52
C ASP A 47 -21.23 2.16 3.47
N TYR A 48 -20.86 0.88 3.59
CA TYR A 48 -20.00 0.19 2.59
C TYR A 48 -20.60 0.19 1.16
N MET A 49 -21.90 0.49 1.02
CA MET A 49 -22.64 0.52 -0.24
C MET A 49 -22.77 1.92 -0.88
N VAL A 50 -22.49 3.03 -0.18
CA VAL A 50 -22.91 4.39 -0.64
C VAL A 50 -21.77 5.18 -1.29
N ALA A 51 -20.62 4.55 -1.47
CA ALA A 51 -19.37 5.24 -1.70
C ALA A 51 -18.92 5.39 -3.17
N ASP A 52 -19.82 5.46 -4.16
CA ASP A 52 -19.41 5.48 -5.59
C ASP A 52 -19.44 6.86 -6.28
N ASN A 53 -19.73 7.96 -5.56
CA ASN A 53 -19.89 9.28 -6.20
C ASN A 53 -18.63 10.17 -6.14
N ILE A 54 -17.86 10.20 -7.23
CA ILE A 54 -16.58 10.94 -7.44
C ILE A 54 -16.64 12.41 -7.01
N GLU A 55 -17.79 13.07 -7.14
CA GLU A 55 -17.96 14.50 -6.80
C GLU A 55 -17.78 14.84 -5.31
N THR A 56 -18.18 13.93 -4.40
CA THR A 56 -18.00 14.15 -2.95
C THR A 56 -16.59 13.77 -2.49
N TYR A 57 -15.88 12.95 -3.28
CA TYR A 57 -14.52 12.48 -2.99
C TYR A 57 -13.44 13.50 -3.30
N GLY A 58 -13.58 14.31 -4.36
CA GLY A 58 -12.46 15.07 -4.91
C GLY A 58 -11.70 15.95 -3.89
N LYS A 59 -12.41 16.59 -2.96
CA LYS A 59 -11.77 17.47 -1.95
C LYS A 59 -11.26 16.73 -0.70
N SER A 60 -11.88 15.62 -0.31
CA SER A 60 -11.44 14.82 0.83
C SER A 60 -10.27 13.90 0.44
N LEU A 61 -10.31 13.37 -0.78
CA LEU A 61 -9.30 12.49 -1.35
C LEU A 61 -7.99 13.22 -1.66
N ASP A 62 -8.02 14.46 -2.17
CA ASP A 62 -6.77 15.21 -2.41
C ASP A 62 -6.01 15.52 -1.10
N LYS A 63 -6.76 15.90 -0.06
CA LYS A 63 -6.21 16.08 1.29
C LYS A 63 -5.67 14.77 1.86
N ALA A 64 -6.37 13.67 1.62
CA ALA A 64 -5.97 12.34 2.04
C ALA A 64 -4.65 11.89 1.40
N LEU A 65 -4.53 12.04 0.08
CA LEU A 65 -3.32 11.71 -0.68
C LEU A 65 -2.16 12.60 -0.26
N SER A 66 -2.41 13.90 -0.05
CA SER A 66 -1.40 14.83 0.47
C SER A 66 -0.92 14.42 1.86
N PHE A 67 -1.83 14.05 2.77
CA PHE A 67 -1.47 13.54 4.09
C PHE A 67 -0.59 12.29 4.00
N LEU A 68 -0.96 11.29 3.19
CA LEU A 68 -0.14 10.08 2.99
C LEU A 68 1.25 10.42 2.43
N TYR A 69 1.33 11.36 1.50
CA TYR A 69 2.58 11.78 0.87
C TYR A 69 3.52 12.52 1.84
N ASP A 70 2.98 13.37 2.71
CA ASP A 70 3.80 14.17 3.63
C ASP A 70 4.09 13.46 4.95
N PHE A 71 3.31 12.43 5.30
CA PHE A 71 3.36 11.73 6.57
C PHE A 71 4.77 11.31 7.05
N ALA A 72 5.03 11.44 8.36
CA ALA A 72 6.24 11.00 9.05
C ALA A 72 5.92 9.87 10.07
N PRO A 73 6.24 8.59 9.77
CA PRO A 73 5.82 7.43 10.55
C PRO A 73 6.26 7.34 12.01
N ILE A 74 7.32 8.07 12.39
CA ILE A 74 7.98 7.92 13.69
C ILE A 74 7.40 8.89 14.73
N GLU A 75 6.89 10.04 14.31
CA GLU A 75 6.48 11.13 15.21
C GLU A 75 4.95 11.18 15.41
N GLU A 76 4.16 10.72 14.43
CA GLU A 76 2.71 11.00 14.36
C GLU A 76 1.85 9.72 14.29
N LYS A 77 2.26 8.64 14.96
CA LYS A 77 1.62 7.32 14.79
C LYS A 77 0.11 7.30 15.08
N LYS A 78 -0.34 7.93 16.18
CA LYS A 78 -1.78 7.92 16.55
C LYS A 78 -2.62 8.73 15.57
N ASP A 79 -2.17 9.94 15.25
CA ASP A 79 -2.83 10.82 14.28
C ASP A 79 -2.92 10.17 12.90
N PHE A 80 -1.90 9.41 12.51
CA PHE A 80 -1.95 8.56 11.32
C PHE A 80 -2.98 7.45 11.39
N GLU A 81 -3.00 6.68 12.48
CA GLU A 81 -3.99 5.62 12.63
C GLU A 81 -5.41 6.18 12.52
N ASP A 82 -5.71 7.29 13.19
CA ASP A 82 -7.03 7.92 13.17
C ASP A 82 -7.37 8.47 11.78
N LYS A 83 -6.47 9.25 11.17
CA LYS A 83 -6.69 9.82 9.82
C LYS A 83 -6.79 8.75 8.76
N VAL A 84 -5.89 7.76 8.75
CA VAL A 84 -5.91 6.70 7.73
C VAL A 84 -7.07 5.75 7.94
N THR A 85 -7.54 5.52 9.17
CA THR A 85 -8.80 4.79 9.40
C THR A 85 -9.94 5.49 8.67
N TYR A 86 -10.08 6.80 8.84
CA TYR A 86 -11.06 7.60 8.09
C TYR A 86 -10.85 7.52 6.55
N LEU A 87 -9.60 7.47 6.06
CA LEU A 87 -9.34 7.30 4.62
C LEU A 87 -9.78 5.93 4.10
N PHE A 88 -9.48 4.87 4.83
CA PHE A 88 -9.92 3.53 4.44
C PHE A 88 -11.43 3.39 4.53
N GLU A 89 -12.10 4.08 5.46
CA GLU A 89 -13.56 4.14 5.53
C GLU A 89 -14.19 4.62 4.22
N THR A 90 -13.45 5.40 3.43
CA THR A 90 -13.87 5.83 2.08
C THR A 90 -13.57 4.82 0.95
N LYS A 91 -13.24 3.56 1.27
CA LYS A 91 -12.99 2.37 0.41
C LYS A 91 -11.86 2.49 -0.64
N TRP A 92 -11.63 3.65 -1.23
CA TRP A 92 -10.65 3.85 -2.32
C TRP A 92 -9.23 3.39 -1.96
N LEU A 93 -8.80 3.60 -0.71
CA LEU A 93 -7.44 3.25 -0.28
C LEU A 93 -7.26 1.73 -0.12
N ILE A 94 -8.34 1.03 0.21
CA ILE A 94 -8.37 -0.45 0.21
C ILE A 94 -8.20 -0.94 -1.23
N ASP A 95 -9.01 -0.42 -2.15
CA ASP A 95 -8.94 -0.78 -3.57
C ASP A 95 -7.55 -0.46 -4.16
N LEU A 96 -6.92 0.64 -3.72
CA LEU A 96 -5.58 1.03 -4.16
C LEU A 96 -4.51 0.04 -3.68
N ILE A 97 -4.61 -0.43 -2.43
CA ILE A 97 -3.70 -1.44 -1.87
C ILE A 97 -3.91 -2.78 -2.56
N ASP A 98 -5.14 -3.19 -2.81
CA ASP A 98 -5.46 -4.45 -3.51
C ASP A 98 -4.95 -4.42 -4.96
N LYS A 99 -5.18 -3.32 -5.70
CA LYS A 99 -4.61 -3.11 -7.04
C LYS A 99 -3.08 -3.15 -7.02
N SER A 100 -2.47 -2.49 -6.04
CA SER A 100 -1.00 -2.49 -5.88
C SER A 100 -0.48 -3.91 -5.60
N LEU A 101 -1.20 -4.70 -4.79
CA LEU A 101 -0.86 -6.10 -4.54
C LEU A 101 -0.93 -6.94 -5.83
N VAL A 102 -1.95 -6.74 -6.67
CA VAL A 102 -2.06 -7.43 -7.97
C VAL A 102 -0.86 -7.10 -8.86
N ARG A 103 -0.43 -5.84 -8.91
CA ARG A 103 0.78 -5.44 -9.65
C ARG A 103 2.05 -6.14 -9.17
N ILE A 104 2.19 -6.38 -7.86
CA ILE A 104 3.33 -7.15 -7.31
C ILE A 104 3.34 -8.58 -7.85
N LYS A 105 2.17 -9.18 -8.04
CA LYS A 105 2.04 -10.53 -8.60
C LYS A 105 2.68 -10.64 -9.99
N GLU A 106 2.59 -9.57 -10.77
CA GLU A 106 3.15 -9.44 -12.12
C GLU A 106 4.66 -9.13 -12.13
N TYR A 107 5.28 -8.88 -10.96
CA TYR A 107 6.70 -8.57 -10.87
C TYR A 107 7.55 -9.74 -11.41
N PRO A 108 8.55 -9.47 -12.29
CA PRO A 108 9.39 -10.51 -12.86
C PRO A 108 10.13 -11.29 -11.78
N GLU A 109 10.09 -12.62 -11.87
CA GLU A 109 10.68 -13.55 -10.91
C GLU A 109 10.17 -13.38 -9.47
N GLN A 110 9.49 -14.40 -8.94
CA GLN A 110 9.00 -14.42 -7.55
C GLN A 110 7.86 -13.43 -7.23
N GLY A 111 7.23 -12.78 -8.22
CA GLY A 111 6.04 -11.93 -8.00
C GLY A 111 4.93 -12.65 -7.21
N GLU A 112 4.62 -13.90 -7.56
CA GLU A 112 3.68 -14.76 -6.84
C GLU A 112 4.06 -14.96 -5.36
N LEU A 113 5.35 -15.14 -5.09
CA LEU A 113 5.85 -15.29 -3.71
C LEU A 113 5.63 -13.99 -2.92
N TYR A 114 6.02 -12.84 -3.48
CA TYR A 114 5.86 -11.56 -2.80
C TYR A 114 4.39 -11.22 -2.57
N TYR A 115 3.53 -11.50 -3.55
CA TYR A 115 2.08 -11.44 -3.42
C TYR A 115 1.62 -12.27 -2.22
N ASN A 116 1.99 -13.55 -2.16
CA ASN A 116 1.57 -14.46 -1.11
C ASN A 116 2.07 -14.04 0.28
N ILE A 117 3.29 -13.52 0.40
CA ILE A 117 3.83 -13.02 1.66
C ILE A 117 2.98 -11.83 2.16
N ILE A 118 2.73 -10.83 1.31
CA ILE A 118 1.98 -9.64 1.71
C ILE A 118 0.52 -10.00 2.00
N HIS A 119 -0.10 -10.78 1.11
CA HIS A 119 -1.49 -11.21 1.26
C HIS A 119 -1.71 -11.95 2.58
N ASN A 120 -0.90 -12.96 2.88
CA ASN A 120 -1.07 -13.78 4.09
C ASN A 120 -0.80 -12.99 5.38
N ILE A 121 0.24 -12.16 5.42
CA ILE A 121 0.65 -11.47 6.65
C ILE A 121 -0.23 -10.27 6.95
N TYR A 122 -0.66 -9.53 5.92
CA TYR A 122 -1.25 -8.20 6.09
C TYR A 122 -2.70 -8.09 5.64
N LEU A 123 -3.10 -8.73 4.53
CA LEU A 123 -4.41 -8.46 3.91
C LEU A 123 -5.47 -9.52 4.24
N LYS A 124 -5.07 -10.78 4.43
CA LYS A 124 -5.98 -11.87 4.77
C LYS A 124 -6.73 -11.57 6.05
N GLU A 125 -8.05 -11.81 6.06
CA GLU A 125 -8.95 -11.54 7.19
C GLU A 125 -8.37 -11.99 8.54
N LYS A 126 -7.87 -13.23 8.60
CA LYS A 126 -7.19 -13.77 9.78
C LYS A 126 -5.69 -13.53 9.71
N LYS A 127 -5.14 -13.02 10.81
CA LYS A 127 -3.70 -12.81 10.94
C LYS A 127 -2.93 -14.11 10.98
N ILE A 128 -2.13 -14.31 9.93
CA ILE A 128 -1.10 -15.34 9.87
C ILE A 128 0.19 -14.77 10.46
N PHE A 129 0.78 -15.48 11.42
CA PHE A 129 2.06 -15.08 11.99
C PHE A 129 3.21 -15.44 11.05
N ASP A 130 4.35 -14.79 11.25
CA ASP A 130 5.54 -15.04 10.42
C ASP A 130 5.93 -16.51 10.38
N VAL A 131 5.79 -17.25 11.50
CA VAL A 131 6.09 -18.68 11.60
C VAL A 131 5.19 -19.52 10.68
N ASP A 132 3.89 -19.24 10.70
CA ASP A 132 2.93 -19.96 9.87
C ASP A 132 3.09 -19.59 8.39
N CYS A 133 3.36 -18.31 8.10
CA CYS A 133 3.62 -17.87 6.73
C CYS A 133 4.89 -18.50 6.16
N MET A 134 5.96 -18.61 6.95
CA MET A 134 7.19 -19.34 6.58
C MET A 134 6.90 -20.78 6.17
N ALA A 135 6.05 -21.48 6.93
CA ALA A 135 5.64 -22.85 6.61
C ALA A 135 4.82 -22.90 5.30
N LEU A 136 3.87 -21.98 5.12
CA LEU A 136 3.03 -21.90 3.92
C LEU A 136 3.84 -21.68 2.64
N VAL A 137 4.87 -20.83 2.69
CA VAL A 137 5.75 -20.57 1.53
C VAL A 137 6.97 -21.51 1.47
N SER A 138 7.05 -22.50 2.36
CA SER A 138 8.14 -23.48 2.44
C SER A 138 9.53 -22.83 2.47
N MET A 139 9.74 -21.85 3.34
CA MET A 139 11.01 -21.12 3.45
C MET A 139 11.67 -21.20 4.82
N GLU A 140 13.01 -21.31 4.76
CA GLU A 140 13.93 -21.12 5.87
C GLU A 140 13.84 -19.69 6.44
N LYS A 141 14.03 -19.56 7.76
CA LYS A 141 13.84 -18.31 8.51
C LYS A 141 14.58 -17.11 7.91
N THR A 142 15.87 -17.27 7.64
CA THR A 142 16.71 -16.19 7.12
C THR A 142 16.25 -15.73 5.73
N MET A 143 15.91 -16.69 4.86
CA MET A 143 15.46 -16.40 3.51
C MET A 143 14.10 -15.72 3.54
N TYR A 144 13.19 -16.18 4.39
CA TYR A 144 11.87 -15.59 4.54
C TYR A 144 11.93 -14.12 4.94
N TYR A 145 12.70 -13.74 5.97
CA TYR A 145 12.77 -12.33 6.39
C TYR A 145 13.39 -11.44 5.31
N GLN A 146 14.31 -11.96 4.51
CA GLN A 146 14.83 -11.26 3.33
C GLN A 146 13.73 -11.06 2.28
N ARG A 147 12.98 -12.12 1.93
CA ARG A 147 11.88 -12.05 0.95
C ARG A 147 10.73 -11.18 1.42
N LYS A 148 10.40 -11.21 2.71
CA LYS A 148 9.43 -10.31 3.32
C LYS A 148 9.85 -8.85 3.21
N LYS A 149 11.13 -8.57 3.44
CA LYS A 149 11.67 -7.21 3.28
C LYS A 149 11.58 -6.74 1.83
N GLU A 150 11.98 -7.58 0.89
CA GLU A 150 11.85 -7.33 -0.56
C GLU A 150 10.39 -7.12 -0.99
N ALA A 151 9.45 -7.94 -0.48
CA ALA A 151 8.02 -7.79 -0.76
C ALA A 151 7.45 -6.44 -0.28
N ILE A 152 7.85 -5.99 0.91
CA ILE A 152 7.43 -4.67 1.43
C ILE A 152 8.03 -3.54 0.59
N TYR A 153 9.27 -3.69 0.12
CA TYR A 153 9.87 -2.71 -0.79
C TYR A 153 9.13 -2.64 -2.13
N LEU A 154 8.79 -3.78 -2.73
CA LEU A 154 8.00 -3.82 -3.96
C LEU A 154 6.60 -3.25 -3.77
N MET A 155 5.95 -3.52 -2.64
CA MET A 155 4.68 -2.88 -2.28
C MET A 155 4.84 -1.37 -2.14
N GLY A 156 5.95 -0.90 -1.57
CA GLY A 156 6.25 0.51 -1.49
C GLY A 156 6.42 1.17 -2.86
N ILE A 157 7.13 0.52 -3.78
CA ILE A 157 7.23 0.99 -5.17
C ILE A 157 5.85 1.01 -5.84
N ALA A 158 5.06 -0.06 -5.70
CA ALA A 158 3.74 -0.16 -6.31
C ALA A 158 2.80 0.95 -5.83
N LEU A 159 2.77 1.23 -4.53
CA LEU A 159 1.92 2.25 -3.92
C LEU A 159 2.42 3.67 -4.19
N TRP A 160 3.65 3.98 -3.77
CA TRP A 160 4.16 5.34 -3.70
C TRP A 160 4.83 5.80 -4.99
N GLY A 161 5.30 4.86 -5.81
CA GLY A 161 5.93 5.14 -7.10
C GLY A 161 4.98 5.12 -8.29
N TYR A 162 3.82 4.45 -8.17
CA TYR A 162 2.86 4.30 -9.25
C TYR A 162 1.43 4.63 -8.81
N ALA A 163 0.82 3.80 -7.96
CA ALA A 163 -0.63 3.86 -7.73
C ALA A 163 -1.13 5.20 -7.14
N ILE A 164 -0.46 5.75 -6.12
CA ILE A 164 -0.82 7.04 -5.51
C ILE A 164 -0.56 8.21 -6.49
N PRO A 165 0.63 8.30 -7.14
CA PRO A 165 0.85 9.29 -8.19
C PRO A 165 -0.16 9.25 -9.33
N ASP A 166 -0.49 8.06 -9.84
CA ASP A 166 -1.42 7.87 -10.96
C ASP A 166 -2.82 8.35 -10.57
N LEU A 167 -3.33 7.93 -9.40
CA LEU A 167 -4.63 8.38 -8.89
C LEU A 167 -4.69 9.90 -8.73
N ARG A 168 -3.62 10.53 -8.23
CA ARG A 168 -3.54 11.98 -8.08
C ARG A 168 -3.61 12.69 -9.44
N GLN A 169 -2.96 12.13 -10.47
CA GLN A 169 -3.02 12.67 -11.82
C GLN A 169 -4.45 12.57 -12.38
N GLU A 170 -5.09 11.41 -12.29
CA GLU A 170 -6.48 11.19 -12.75
C GLU A 170 -7.45 12.21 -12.14
N MET A 171 -7.33 12.49 -10.83
CA MET A 171 -8.16 13.50 -10.16
C MET A 171 -7.92 14.93 -10.65
N ASN A 172 -6.67 15.28 -10.93
CA ASN A 172 -6.32 16.60 -11.44
C ASN A 172 -6.89 16.84 -12.84
N PHE A 173 -6.89 15.80 -13.69
CA PHE A 173 -7.51 15.86 -15.01
C PHE A 173 -9.03 16.04 -14.91
N ALA A 174 -9.71 15.22 -14.09
CA ALA A 174 -11.16 15.31 -13.89
C ALA A 174 -11.61 16.69 -13.37
N THR A 175 -10.82 17.31 -12.48
CA THR A 175 -11.11 18.66 -11.95
C THR A 175 -10.90 19.75 -12.99
N THR A 176 -10.01 19.55 -13.96
CA THR A 176 -9.69 20.52 -15.01
C THR A 176 -10.75 20.50 -16.10
N GLU A 177 -11.25 19.32 -16.50
CA GLU A 177 -12.32 19.19 -17.50
C GLU A 177 -13.63 19.84 -17.03
N LEU A 178 -14.00 19.69 -15.76
CA LEU A 178 -15.18 20.34 -15.18
C LEU A 178 -15.11 21.88 -15.19
N LYS A 179 -13.91 22.46 -15.10
CA LYS A 179 -13.70 23.92 -15.16
C LYS A 179 -13.72 24.48 -16.58
N ILE A 180 -13.49 23.65 -17.59
CA ILE A 180 -13.52 24.05 -19.00
C ILE A 180 -14.93 23.90 -19.59
N ALA A 181 -15.76 23.03 -18.99
CA ALA A 181 -17.15 22.82 -19.37
C ALA A 181 -18.15 23.81 -18.71
N GLN A 182 -17.69 24.74 -17.88
CA GLN A 182 -18.47 25.83 -17.26
C GLN A 182 -18.07 27.18 -17.84
#